data_AF-A0A8T7F4N1-F1
#
_entry.id   AF-A0A8T7F4N1-F1
#
_cell.length_a   1.000
_cell.length_b   1.000
_cell.length_c   1.000
_cell.angle_alpha   90.00
_cell.angle_beta   90.00
_cell.angle_gamma   90.00
#
_symmetry.space_group_name_H-M   'P 1'
#
loop_
_entity.id
_entity.type
_entity.pdbx_description
1 polymer ?
#
loop_
_entity_poly.entity_id
_entity_poly.type
_entity_poly.pdbx_seq_one_letter_code
_entity_poly.pdbx_strand_id
1 'polypeptide(L)'
;MFQFHTFYTKRLVWKAILVLLVVIVTGQHLNVMAVGPNLKDLNVEDLVIMVEQGDGQTAVMQISEVAYALGHFAPAPNDTVVFDPFMSRQIRGAVIDFDELPSACVGSKNAKVGVDKETCSNEFWAQEPTVRFGRSFFTTRQDDGTVVIRSADDILATFIEETGHSWQEYLYETNGRGGQRIQVTTIAESERWAAGREYQVKRYILNLDGSLISLSDEQRTTLKSQICLGYASPIGAEVPAYGAPADWPNPAGWPTTNPTLDELTSFCADMVVEPDF
;
A
#
# COMPACT_ATOMS: atom_id res chain seq x y z
N MET A 1 41.93 1.36 65.43
CA MET A 1 41.45 2.52 64.67
C MET A 1 41.81 2.43 63.18
N PHE A 2 41.56 1.31 62.47
CA PHE A 2 41.78 1.21 61.01
C PHE A 2 41.06 -0.03 60.43
N GLN A 3 39.72 -0.05 60.41
CA GLN A 3 38.98 -1.10 59.68
C GLN A 3 37.68 -0.62 58.99
N PHE A 4 37.43 0.69 58.93
CA PHE A 4 36.21 1.25 58.32
C PHE A 4 36.39 1.83 56.91
N HIS A 5 37.61 1.88 56.36
CA HIS A 5 37.86 2.50 55.04
C HIS A 5 37.84 1.54 53.84
N THR A 6 37.95 0.24 54.05
CA THR A 6 38.05 -0.73 52.93
C THR A 6 36.69 -1.21 52.40
N PHE A 7 35.60 -1.01 53.14
CA PHE A 7 34.26 -1.44 52.73
C PHE A 7 33.54 -0.42 51.84
N TYR A 8 33.81 0.88 52.03
CA TYR A 8 33.16 1.93 51.25
C TYR A 8 33.70 2.05 49.82
N THR A 9 35.01 1.85 49.63
CA THR A 9 35.65 1.91 48.31
C THR A 9 35.21 0.77 47.39
N LYS A 10 35.02 -0.45 47.89
CA LYS A 10 34.53 -1.57 47.07
C LYS A 10 33.09 -1.36 46.56
N ARG A 11 32.20 -0.79 47.38
CA ARG A 11 30.81 -0.50 46.95
C ARG A 11 30.71 0.61 45.91
N LEU A 12 31.59 1.61 45.97
CA LEU A 12 31.67 2.69 44.98
C LEU A 12 32.18 2.20 43.62
N VAL A 13 33.20 1.33 43.61
CA VAL A 13 33.73 0.73 42.38
C VAL A 13 32.70 -0.15 41.68
N TRP A 14 31.94 -0.96 42.44
CA TRP A 14 30.87 -1.78 41.86
C TRP A 14 29.72 -0.95 41.29
N LYS A 15 29.34 0.16 41.94
CA LYS A 15 28.33 1.07 41.40
C LYS A 15 28.82 1.80 40.15
N ALA A 16 30.08 2.20 40.09
CA ALA A 16 30.68 2.82 38.90
C ALA A 16 30.74 1.83 37.72
N ILE A 17 31.11 0.57 37.96
CA ILE A 17 31.14 -0.48 36.93
C ILE A 17 29.72 -0.80 36.42
N LEU A 18 28.73 -0.84 37.32
CA LEU A 18 27.34 -1.11 36.93
C LEU A 18 26.74 0.04 36.10
N VAL A 19 27.03 1.30 36.46
CA VAL A 19 26.61 2.47 35.68
C VAL A 19 27.33 2.50 34.33
N LEU A 20 28.62 2.16 34.27
CA LEU A 20 29.37 2.09 33.01
C LEU A 20 28.82 0.99 32.09
N LEU A 21 28.47 -0.18 32.65
CA LEU A 21 27.84 -1.28 31.89
C LEU A 21 26.43 -0.92 31.40
N VAL A 22 25.62 -0.25 32.22
CA VAL A 22 24.31 0.25 31.79
C VAL A 22 24.46 1.28 30.68
N VAL A 23 25.45 2.20 30.76
CA VAL A 23 25.73 3.19 29.71
C VAL A 23 26.30 2.55 28.43
N ILE A 24 27.05 1.45 28.52
CA ILE A 24 27.54 0.71 27.35
C ILE A 24 26.39 -0.10 26.70
N VAL A 25 25.52 -0.72 27.48
CA VAL A 25 24.36 -1.47 26.97
C VAL A 25 23.28 -0.53 26.40
N THR A 26 23.06 0.65 27.00
CA THR A 26 22.15 1.65 26.40
C THR A 26 22.81 2.45 25.27
N GLY A 27 24.15 2.60 25.29
CA GLY A 27 24.92 3.25 24.25
C GLY A 27 25.09 2.43 22.97
N GLN A 28 24.98 1.09 23.04
CA GLN A 28 24.95 0.22 21.87
C GLN A 28 23.59 0.20 21.13
N HIS A 29 22.57 0.87 21.68
CA HIS A 29 21.32 1.15 20.97
C HIS A 29 21.32 2.53 20.28
N LEU A 30 22.41 3.29 20.35
CA LEU A 30 22.54 4.58 19.68
C LEU A 30 23.31 4.40 18.37
N ASN A 31 22.59 4.56 17.27
CA ASN A 31 23.07 4.74 15.90
C ASN A 31 23.64 3.51 15.19
N VAL A 32 22.87 2.42 15.15
CA VAL A 32 22.62 1.86 13.83
C VAL A 32 21.52 2.75 13.26
N MET A 33 21.89 3.76 12.48
CA MET A 33 20.98 4.16 11.42
C MET A 33 20.78 2.88 10.63
N ALA A 34 19.69 2.15 10.90
CA ALA A 34 19.20 1.19 9.95
C ALA A 34 19.05 2.02 8.69
N VAL A 35 19.95 1.80 7.73
CA VAL A 35 19.69 2.19 6.37
C VAL A 35 18.39 1.48 6.09
N GLY A 36 17.29 2.23 6.07
CA GLY A 36 15.97 1.66 5.82
C GLY A 36 16.07 0.84 4.53
N PRO A 37 15.35 -0.30 4.45
CA PRO A 37 15.46 -1.16 3.29
C PRO A 37 15.23 -0.34 2.01
N ASN A 38 16.22 -0.35 1.10
CA ASN A 38 16.14 0.36 -0.16
C ASN A 38 15.41 -0.52 -1.17
N LEU A 39 14.64 0.08 -2.09
CA LEU A 39 14.08 -0.64 -3.25
C LEU A 39 15.14 -1.43 -4.01
N LYS A 40 16.39 -0.96 -4.05
CA LYS A 40 17.53 -1.64 -4.69
C LYS A 40 17.96 -2.92 -4.00
N ASP A 41 17.64 -3.09 -2.72
CA ASP A 41 17.97 -4.27 -1.94
C ASP A 41 16.84 -5.30 -1.98
N LEU A 42 15.71 -4.97 -2.60
CA LEU A 42 14.56 -5.84 -2.73
C LEU A 42 14.76 -6.86 -3.86
N ASN A 43 15.04 -8.10 -3.51
CA ASN A 43 15.09 -9.19 -4.47
C ASN A 43 13.70 -9.79 -4.68
N VAL A 44 13.03 -9.41 -5.77
CA VAL A 44 11.67 -9.90 -6.06
C VAL A 44 11.63 -11.42 -6.29
N GLU A 45 12.70 -12.03 -6.81
CA GLU A 45 12.76 -13.48 -7.00
C GLU A 45 12.65 -14.22 -5.66
N ASP A 46 13.33 -13.71 -4.62
CA ASP A 46 13.25 -14.29 -3.27
C ASP A 46 11.83 -14.16 -2.69
N LEU A 47 11.13 -13.05 -2.96
CA LEU A 47 9.74 -12.87 -2.54
C LEU A 47 8.80 -13.86 -3.24
N VAL A 48 9.01 -14.11 -4.53
CA VAL A 48 8.25 -15.12 -5.28
C VAL A 48 8.48 -16.50 -4.67
N ILE A 49 9.73 -16.85 -4.35
CA ILE A 49 10.06 -18.11 -3.67
C ILE A 49 9.33 -18.22 -2.32
N MET A 50 9.30 -17.16 -1.51
CA MET A 50 8.56 -17.13 -0.24
C MET A 50 7.06 -17.40 -0.47
N VAL A 51 6.45 -16.74 -1.44
CA VAL A 51 5.04 -16.93 -1.79
C VAL A 51 4.75 -18.37 -2.22
N GLU A 52 5.64 -18.98 -2.99
CA GLU A 52 5.53 -20.38 -3.43
C GLU A 52 5.68 -21.37 -2.27
N GLN A 53 6.50 -21.03 -1.27
CA GLN A 53 6.71 -21.82 -0.05
C GLN A 53 5.61 -21.64 1.01
N GLY A 54 4.66 -20.72 0.79
CA GLY A 54 3.55 -20.46 1.70
C GLY A 54 3.75 -19.26 2.63
N ASP A 55 4.88 -18.57 2.52
CA ASP A 55 5.24 -17.41 3.35
C ASP A 55 4.82 -16.08 2.71
N GLY A 56 3.69 -16.07 1.99
CA GLY A 56 3.23 -14.90 1.25
C GLY A 56 2.94 -13.67 2.11
N GLN A 57 2.48 -13.86 3.35
CA GLN A 57 2.32 -12.73 4.30
C GLN A 57 3.67 -12.06 4.58
N THR A 58 4.72 -12.84 4.84
CA THR A 58 6.07 -12.32 5.07
C THR A 58 6.58 -11.57 3.84
N ALA A 59 6.35 -12.12 2.65
CA ALA A 59 6.74 -11.48 1.40
C ALA A 59 6.08 -10.10 1.20
N VAL A 60 4.77 -10.00 1.46
CA VAL A 60 4.05 -8.71 1.38
C VAL A 60 4.52 -7.73 2.46
N MET A 61 4.82 -8.21 3.67
CA MET A 61 5.33 -7.36 4.75
C MET A 61 6.69 -6.75 4.41
N GLN A 62 7.57 -7.45 3.70
CA GLN A 62 8.84 -6.87 3.24
C GLN A 62 8.63 -5.70 2.27
N ILE A 63 7.63 -5.79 1.38
CA ILE A 63 7.25 -4.67 0.51
C ILE A 63 6.72 -3.51 1.35
N SER A 64 5.85 -3.79 2.31
CA SER A 64 5.28 -2.78 3.22
C SER A 64 6.37 -2.03 4.00
N GLU A 65 7.40 -2.73 4.48
CA GLU A 65 8.54 -2.12 5.18
C GLU A 65 9.37 -1.20 4.27
N VAL A 66 9.62 -1.62 3.01
CA VAL A 66 10.28 -0.78 2.00
C VAL A 66 9.44 0.45 1.69
N ALA A 67 8.15 0.27 1.45
CA ALA A 67 7.23 1.36 1.11
C ALA A 67 7.13 2.39 2.25
N TYR A 68 7.06 1.91 3.49
CA TYR A 68 7.09 2.76 4.67
C TYR A 68 8.44 3.51 4.79
N ALA A 69 9.57 2.84 4.59
CA ALA A 69 10.89 3.48 4.68
C ALA A 69 11.11 4.57 3.61
N LEU A 70 10.49 4.43 2.43
CA LEU A 70 10.63 5.38 1.32
C LEU A 70 9.78 6.65 1.48
N GLY A 71 8.58 6.54 2.04
CA GLY A 71 7.65 7.67 2.08
C GLY A 71 6.47 7.48 3.03
N HIS A 72 6.63 6.64 4.05
CA HIS A 72 5.55 6.26 4.97
C HIS A 72 4.29 5.74 4.25
N PHE A 73 4.46 5.12 3.07
CA PHE A 73 3.37 4.53 2.32
C PHE A 73 2.85 3.32 3.09
N ALA A 74 1.66 3.48 3.67
CA ALA A 74 1.01 2.52 4.56
C ALA A 74 -0.50 2.65 4.39
N PRO A 75 -1.29 1.61 4.72
CA PRO A 75 -2.74 1.69 4.69
C PRO A 75 -3.28 2.72 5.69
N ALA A 76 -4.57 3.06 5.55
CA ALA A 76 -5.24 3.99 6.45
C ALA A 76 -5.29 3.49 7.91
N PRO A 77 -5.54 4.38 8.89
CA PRO A 77 -5.63 3.97 10.29
C PRO A 77 -6.66 2.87 10.53
N ASN A 78 -6.24 1.82 11.23
CA ASN A 78 -6.98 0.59 11.54
C ASN A 78 -7.13 -0.41 10.38
N ASP A 79 -6.61 -0.07 9.19
CA ASP A 79 -6.53 -1.03 8.09
C ASP A 79 -5.20 -1.80 8.16
N THR A 80 -5.19 -3.02 7.64
CA THR A 80 -4.03 -3.92 7.71
C THR A 80 -3.68 -4.50 6.35
N VAL A 81 -2.39 -4.71 6.12
CA VAL A 81 -1.91 -5.36 4.90
C VAL A 81 -1.92 -6.87 5.09
N VAL A 82 -2.59 -7.59 4.19
CA VAL A 82 -2.69 -9.06 4.25
C VAL A 82 -2.40 -9.70 2.89
N PHE A 83 -1.81 -10.89 2.94
CA PHE A 83 -1.68 -11.75 1.76
C PHE A 83 -2.87 -12.68 1.63
N ASP A 84 -3.55 -12.64 0.49
CA ASP A 84 -4.65 -13.54 0.16
C ASP A 84 -4.21 -14.56 -0.91
N PRO A 85 -3.93 -15.83 -0.53
CA PRO A 85 -3.49 -16.85 -1.47
C PRO A 85 -4.57 -17.28 -2.48
N PHE A 86 -5.84 -16.94 -2.23
CA PHE A 86 -7.00 -17.31 -3.03
C PHE A 86 -7.53 -16.19 -3.92
N MET A 87 -6.96 -14.99 -3.80
CA MET A 87 -7.25 -13.87 -4.69
C MET A 87 -7.05 -14.28 -6.16
N SER A 88 -7.96 -13.83 -7.02
CA SER A 88 -7.90 -14.11 -8.46
C SER A 88 -6.53 -13.77 -9.02
N ARG A 89 -6.01 -14.61 -9.93
CA ARG A 89 -4.74 -14.32 -10.62
C ARG A 89 -4.79 -13.11 -11.56
N GLN A 90 -5.97 -12.52 -11.75
CA GLN A 90 -6.15 -11.28 -12.52
C GLN A 90 -6.10 -10.03 -11.62
N ILE A 91 -6.19 -10.20 -10.30
CA ILE A 91 -6.23 -9.12 -9.33
C ILE A 91 -4.89 -9.11 -8.59
N ARG A 92 -4.22 -7.95 -8.59
CA ARG A 92 -2.89 -7.79 -7.97
C ARG A 92 -3.03 -7.45 -6.49
N GLY A 93 -3.88 -6.48 -6.19
CA GLY A 93 -4.38 -6.21 -4.85
C GLY A 93 -5.82 -5.71 -4.91
N ALA A 94 -6.43 -5.55 -3.75
CA ALA A 94 -7.75 -5.00 -3.62
C ALA A 94 -8.01 -4.50 -2.20
N VAL A 95 -8.72 -3.39 -2.10
CA VAL A 95 -9.42 -2.94 -0.91
C VAL A 95 -10.91 -3.25 -1.09
N ILE A 96 -11.59 -3.65 -0.02
CA ILE A 96 -13.06 -3.65 -0.02
C ILE A 96 -13.44 -2.22 0.34
N ASP A 97 -13.98 -1.47 -0.63
CA ASP A 97 -14.24 -0.04 -0.49
C ASP A 97 -15.74 0.30 -0.52
N PHE A 98 -16.62 -0.68 -0.31
CA PHE A 98 -18.06 -0.47 -0.39
C PHE A 98 -18.91 -1.42 0.48
N ASP A 99 -20.15 -1.00 0.71
CA ASP A 99 -21.06 -1.56 1.71
C ASP A 99 -21.97 -2.72 1.27
N GLU A 100 -21.83 -3.24 0.05
CA GLU A 100 -22.68 -4.33 -0.42
C GLU A 100 -22.05 -5.71 -0.20
N LEU A 101 -22.83 -6.61 0.39
CA LEU A 101 -22.45 -8.01 0.50
C LEU A 101 -22.25 -8.63 -0.88
N PRO A 102 -21.23 -9.49 -1.08
CA PRO A 102 -21.07 -10.23 -2.31
C PRO A 102 -22.38 -10.92 -2.67
N SER A 103 -22.75 -10.92 -3.95
CA SER A 103 -23.93 -11.66 -4.44
C SER A 103 -23.92 -13.14 -4.04
N ALA A 104 -22.72 -13.70 -3.76
CA ALA A 104 -22.54 -15.03 -3.17
C ALA A 104 -23.16 -15.17 -1.76
N CYS A 105 -23.09 -14.13 -0.91
CA CYS A 105 -23.76 -14.03 0.39
C CYS A 105 -25.28 -13.78 0.25
N VAL A 106 -25.71 -13.23 -0.90
CA VAL A 106 -27.11 -12.94 -1.20
C VAL A 106 -27.70 -14.04 -2.08
N GLY A 107 -27.95 -15.21 -1.48
CA GLY A 107 -28.82 -16.24 -2.08
C GLY A 107 -28.19 -17.18 -3.11
N SER A 108 -26.87 -17.33 -3.17
CA SER A 108 -26.25 -18.31 -4.07
C SER A 108 -26.03 -19.67 -3.37
N LYS A 109 -26.41 -20.77 -4.04
CA LYS A 109 -26.11 -22.15 -3.62
C LYS A 109 -24.60 -22.51 -3.68
N ASN A 110 -23.73 -21.54 -3.95
CA ASN A 110 -22.29 -21.71 -4.15
C ASN A 110 -21.48 -20.65 -3.37
N ALA A 111 -21.90 -20.31 -2.15
CA ALA A 111 -21.14 -19.40 -1.31
C ALA A 111 -19.75 -20.01 -1.00
N LYS A 112 -18.68 -19.35 -1.46
CA LYS A 112 -17.28 -19.71 -1.13
C LYS A 112 -16.82 -19.13 0.23
N VAL A 113 -17.71 -18.42 0.92
CA VAL A 113 -17.52 -17.71 2.19
C VAL A 113 -18.84 -17.87 2.95
N GLY A 114 -18.83 -18.41 4.17
CA GLY A 114 -20.02 -18.71 4.97
C GLY A 114 -21.00 -19.78 4.45
N VAL A 115 -21.57 -20.57 5.37
CA VAL A 115 -22.67 -21.54 5.08
C VAL A 115 -24.06 -20.90 5.10
N ASP A 116 -24.17 -19.69 5.65
CA ASP A 116 -25.39 -18.90 5.74
C ASP A 116 -25.07 -17.40 5.57
N LYS A 117 -26.11 -16.60 5.32
CA LYS A 117 -25.98 -15.16 5.02
C LYS A 117 -25.32 -14.35 6.14
N GLU A 118 -25.59 -14.69 7.40
CA GLU A 118 -25.07 -13.96 8.56
C GLU A 118 -23.58 -14.25 8.75
N THR A 119 -23.19 -15.51 8.65
CA THR A 119 -21.78 -15.93 8.66
C THR A 119 -21.01 -15.30 7.48
N CYS A 120 -21.56 -15.36 6.26
CA CYS A 120 -20.95 -14.76 5.07
C CYS A 120 -20.79 -13.24 5.21
N SER A 121 -21.80 -12.57 5.77
CA SER A 121 -21.76 -11.13 6.05
C SER A 121 -20.66 -10.79 7.05
N ASN A 122 -20.59 -11.50 8.18
CA ASN A 122 -19.59 -11.24 9.21
C ASN A 122 -18.16 -11.51 8.69
N GLU A 123 -17.97 -12.58 7.93
CA GLU A 123 -16.69 -12.90 7.29
C GLU A 123 -16.29 -11.87 6.22
N PHE A 124 -17.25 -11.29 5.51
CA PHE A 124 -17.01 -10.23 4.53
C PHE A 124 -16.61 -8.92 5.22
N TRP A 125 -17.37 -8.46 6.21
CA TRP A 125 -17.06 -7.22 6.93
C TRP A 125 -15.77 -7.30 7.75
N ALA A 126 -15.40 -8.50 8.23
CA ALA A 126 -14.09 -8.70 8.84
C ALA A 126 -12.92 -8.44 7.89
N GLN A 127 -13.15 -8.41 6.57
CA GLN A 127 -12.15 -8.12 5.55
C GLN A 127 -12.14 -6.65 5.10
N GLU A 128 -13.14 -5.85 5.47
CA GLU A 128 -13.20 -4.41 5.16
C GLU A 128 -11.92 -3.66 5.61
N PRO A 129 -11.37 -3.84 6.82
CA PRO A 129 -10.14 -3.15 7.24
C PRO A 129 -8.87 -3.81 6.69
N THR A 130 -8.90 -4.33 5.46
CA THR A 130 -7.74 -5.02 4.87
C THR A 130 -7.41 -4.53 3.46
N VAL A 131 -6.12 -4.24 3.25
CA VAL A 131 -5.51 -4.08 1.93
C VAL A 131 -4.89 -5.41 1.55
N ARG A 132 -5.53 -6.11 0.61
CA ARG A 132 -5.21 -7.49 0.28
C ARG A 132 -4.33 -7.55 -0.95
N PHE A 133 -3.32 -8.41 -0.92
CA PHE A 133 -2.46 -8.67 -2.08
C PHE A 133 -2.43 -10.16 -2.40
N GLY A 134 -2.59 -10.48 -3.68
CA GLY A 134 -2.62 -11.86 -4.17
C GLY A 134 -1.27 -12.34 -4.70
N ARG A 135 -1.24 -13.57 -5.24
CA ARG A 135 -0.05 -14.10 -5.94
C ARG A 135 0.37 -13.24 -7.14
N SER A 136 -0.61 -12.62 -7.80
CA SER A 136 -0.36 -11.75 -8.94
C SER A 136 0.21 -10.39 -8.56
N PHE A 137 0.30 -10.09 -7.27
CA PHE A 137 1.09 -8.96 -6.79
C PHE A 137 2.56 -9.11 -7.17
N PHE A 138 3.12 -10.33 -7.13
CA PHE A 138 4.54 -10.58 -7.42
C PHE A 138 4.80 -11.03 -8.86
N THR A 139 3.77 -11.52 -9.55
CA THR A 139 3.91 -12.14 -10.88
C THR A 139 2.77 -11.75 -11.80
N THR A 140 3.03 -11.69 -13.11
CA THR A 140 2.01 -11.50 -14.14
C THR A 140 1.87 -12.78 -14.95
N ARG A 141 0.64 -13.25 -15.10
CA ARG A 141 0.33 -14.36 -16.00
C ARG A 141 0.04 -13.82 -17.40
N GLN A 142 0.76 -14.32 -18.40
CA GLN A 142 0.57 -14.00 -19.81
C GLN A 142 -0.56 -14.83 -20.44
N ASP A 143 -1.02 -14.43 -21.62
CA ASP A 143 -2.10 -15.10 -22.35
C ASP A 143 -1.76 -16.54 -22.76
N ASP A 144 -0.48 -16.81 -23.03
CA ASP A 144 0.04 -18.16 -23.30
C ASP A 144 0.14 -19.03 -22.03
N GLY A 145 -0.23 -18.47 -20.87
CA GLY A 145 -0.21 -19.12 -19.57
C GLY A 145 1.13 -19.05 -18.84
N THR A 146 2.17 -18.48 -19.45
CA THR A 146 3.47 -18.26 -18.79
C THR A 146 3.34 -17.25 -17.64
N VAL A 147 4.26 -17.33 -16.69
CA VAL A 147 4.28 -16.45 -15.51
C VAL A 147 5.61 -15.70 -15.52
N VAL A 148 5.52 -14.37 -15.48
CA VAL A 148 6.66 -13.46 -15.48
C VAL A 148 6.72 -12.75 -14.13
N ILE A 149 7.92 -12.67 -13.55
CA ILE A 149 8.15 -11.94 -12.31
C ILE A 149 8.00 -10.44 -12.58
N ARG A 150 7.26 -9.74 -11.72
CA ARG A 150 7.06 -8.30 -11.85
C ARG A 150 8.31 -7.55 -11.37
N SER A 151 8.56 -6.37 -11.94
CA SER A 151 9.65 -5.53 -11.49
C SER A 151 9.36 -4.90 -10.12
N ALA A 152 10.40 -4.55 -9.37
CA ALA A 152 10.27 -4.00 -8.02
C ALA A 152 9.50 -2.66 -8.00
N ASP A 153 9.69 -1.82 -9.01
CA ASP A 153 8.98 -0.54 -9.15
C ASP A 153 7.50 -0.71 -9.49
N ASP A 154 7.13 -1.71 -10.29
CA ASP A 154 5.73 -2.05 -10.56
C ASP A 154 5.03 -2.60 -9.30
N ILE A 155 5.72 -3.48 -8.55
CA ILE A 155 5.24 -3.96 -7.25
C ILE A 155 5.05 -2.80 -6.26
N LEU A 156 6.03 -1.91 -6.14
CA LEU A 156 5.94 -0.76 -5.24
C LEU A 156 4.83 0.21 -5.67
N ALA A 157 4.71 0.51 -6.96
CA ALA A 157 3.64 1.35 -7.50
C ALA A 157 2.26 0.75 -7.18
N THR A 158 2.08 -0.56 -7.35
CA THR A 158 0.83 -1.25 -6.98
C THR A 158 0.59 -1.21 -5.48
N PHE A 159 1.62 -1.36 -4.64
CA PHE A 159 1.45 -1.23 -3.20
C PHE A 159 0.95 0.16 -2.79
N ILE A 160 1.57 1.21 -3.34
CA ILE A 160 1.17 2.60 -3.11
C ILE A 160 -0.25 2.84 -3.63
N GLU A 161 -0.61 2.25 -4.75
CA GLU A 161 -1.97 2.32 -5.31
C GLU A 161 -3.03 1.79 -4.34
N GLU A 162 -2.88 0.53 -3.90
CA GLU A 162 -3.90 -0.10 -3.05
C GLU A 162 -3.95 0.52 -1.64
N THR A 163 -2.81 0.91 -1.07
CA THR A 163 -2.81 1.67 0.18
C THR A 163 -3.42 3.06 0.00
N GLY A 164 -3.23 3.69 -1.15
CA GLY A 164 -3.89 4.94 -1.54
C GLY A 164 -5.41 4.78 -1.63
N HIS A 165 -5.91 3.67 -2.18
CA HIS A 165 -7.34 3.35 -2.21
C HIS A 165 -7.93 3.21 -0.80
N SER A 166 -7.23 2.52 0.12
CA SER A 166 -7.61 2.45 1.54
C SER A 166 -7.70 3.85 2.18
N TRP A 167 -6.76 4.75 1.88
CA TRP A 167 -6.84 6.13 2.35
C TRP A 167 -7.99 6.93 1.73
N GLN A 168 -8.28 6.77 0.44
CA GLN A 168 -9.39 7.48 -0.22
C GLN A 168 -10.74 7.10 0.38
N GLU A 169 -10.93 5.83 0.71
CA GLU A 169 -12.11 5.34 1.44
C GLU A 169 -12.13 5.93 2.86
N TYR A 170 -11.05 5.77 3.64
CA TYR A 170 -10.97 6.33 4.99
C TYR A 170 -11.22 7.83 5.06
N LEU A 171 -10.68 8.60 4.11
CA LEU A 171 -10.90 10.03 4.03
C LEU A 171 -12.35 10.36 3.67
N TYR A 172 -13.00 9.59 2.81
CA TYR A 172 -14.44 9.73 2.60
C TYR A 172 -15.20 9.48 3.90
N GLU A 173 -14.93 8.36 4.56
CA GLU A 173 -15.66 7.91 5.73
C GLU A 173 -15.45 8.78 6.97
N THR A 174 -14.37 9.56 6.98
CA THR A 174 -14.08 10.56 8.03
C THR A 174 -14.39 11.99 7.60
N ASN A 175 -14.99 12.20 6.42
CA ASN A 175 -15.21 13.52 5.82
C ASN A 175 -13.93 14.38 5.75
N GLY A 176 -12.80 13.75 5.46
CA GLY A 176 -11.47 14.36 5.31
C GLY A 176 -10.82 14.80 6.63
N ARG A 177 -11.45 14.52 7.78
CA ARG A 177 -10.96 14.98 9.09
C ARG A 177 -10.01 13.99 9.76
N GLY A 178 -9.96 12.75 9.26
CA GLY A 178 -9.36 11.63 9.99
C GLY A 178 -10.13 11.30 11.28
N GLY A 179 -9.60 10.35 12.05
CA GLY A 179 -10.21 9.84 13.27
C GLY A 179 -11.20 8.70 13.03
N GLN A 180 -12.34 8.75 13.72
CA GLN A 180 -13.38 7.72 13.65
C GLN A 180 -14.15 7.82 12.32
N ARG A 181 -14.35 6.68 11.64
CA ARG A 181 -15.25 6.55 10.48
C ARG A 181 -16.68 6.88 10.93
N ILE A 182 -17.33 7.84 10.28
CA ILE A 182 -18.67 8.39 10.61
C ILE A 182 -19.74 8.08 9.57
N GLN A 183 -19.34 7.48 8.45
CA GLN A 183 -20.20 6.98 7.39
C GLN A 183 -19.49 5.78 6.74
N VAL A 184 -20.22 5.05 5.90
CA VAL A 184 -19.68 3.92 5.12
C VAL A 184 -19.70 4.32 3.65
N THR A 185 -18.70 3.88 2.89
CA THR A 185 -18.71 4.00 1.43
C THR A 185 -19.73 3.04 0.84
N THR A 186 -20.70 3.52 0.05
CA THR A 186 -21.63 2.62 -0.64
C THR A 186 -21.11 2.20 -2.00
N ILE A 187 -21.68 1.14 -2.60
CA ILE A 187 -21.37 0.78 -4.00
C ILE A 187 -21.58 1.98 -4.93
N ALA A 188 -22.66 2.74 -4.74
CA ALA A 188 -22.92 3.90 -5.58
C ALA A 188 -21.83 4.96 -5.47
N GLU A 189 -21.22 5.15 -4.29
CA GLU A 189 -20.07 6.04 -4.14
C GLU A 189 -18.78 5.46 -4.72
N SER A 190 -18.50 4.17 -4.53
CA SER A 190 -17.35 3.50 -5.12
C SER A 190 -17.40 3.58 -6.65
N GLU A 191 -18.54 3.23 -7.27
CA GLU A 191 -18.75 3.30 -8.72
C GLU A 191 -18.65 4.73 -9.26
N ARG A 192 -19.26 5.70 -8.57
CA ARG A 192 -19.21 7.12 -8.96
C ARG A 192 -17.79 7.66 -9.02
N TRP A 193 -16.90 7.18 -8.15
CA TRP A 193 -15.52 7.64 -8.04
C TRP A 193 -14.48 6.70 -8.63
N ALA A 194 -14.85 5.53 -9.13
CA ALA A 194 -13.91 4.48 -9.55
C ALA A 194 -12.77 5.03 -10.41
N ALA A 195 -13.09 5.67 -11.54
CA ALA A 195 -12.07 6.24 -12.43
C ALA A 195 -11.34 7.45 -11.83
N GLY A 196 -12.01 8.25 -10.98
CA GLY A 196 -11.41 9.42 -10.34
C GLY A 196 -10.42 9.07 -9.22
N ARG A 197 -10.69 8.02 -8.45
CA ARG A 197 -9.79 7.44 -7.42
C ARG A 197 -8.52 6.90 -8.07
N GLU A 198 -8.69 6.14 -9.14
CA GLU A 198 -7.61 5.58 -9.95
C GLU A 198 -6.75 6.68 -10.59
N TYR A 199 -7.37 7.69 -11.18
CA TYR A 199 -6.67 8.87 -11.70
C TYR A 199 -5.82 9.53 -10.61
N GLN A 200 -6.43 9.78 -9.44
CA GLN A 200 -5.79 10.53 -8.36
C GLN A 200 -4.54 9.82 -7.83
N VAL A 201 -4.62 8.52 -7.56
CA VAL A 201 -3.48 7.76 -7.03
C VAL A 201 -2.39 7.51 -8.08
N LYS A 202 -2.75 7.20 -9.33
CA LYS A 202 -1.77 6.99 -10.41
C LYS A 202 -1.06 8.28 -10.78
N ARG A 203 -1.79 9.41 -10.81
CA ARG A 203 -1.18 10.71 -11.06
C ARG A 203 -0.22 11.08 -9.93
N TYR A 204 -0.57 10.77 -8.69
CA TYR A 204 0.32 10.93 -7.55
C TYR A 204 1.58 10.07 -7.67
N ILE A 205 1.48 8.78 -7.97
CA ILE A 205 2.64 7.88 -8.16
C ILE A 205 3.58 8.43 -9.25
N LEU A 206 3.03 8.87 -10.38
CA LEU A 206 3.81 9.50 -11.45
C LEU A 206 4.49 10.81 -11.04
N ASN A 207 4.00 11.51 -10.00
CA ASN A 207 4.61 12.71 -9.44
C ASN A 207 5.66 12.41 -8.35
N LEU A 208 5.77 11.16 -7.89
CA LEU A 208 6.79 10.72 -6.91
C LEU A 208 8.11 10.28 -7.56
N ASP A 209 8.08 10.10 -8.88
CA ASP A 209 9.22 9.63 -9.64
C ASP A 209 10.42 10.60 -9.61
N GLY A 210 11.62 10.03 -9.44
CA GLY A 210 12.88 10.73 -9.22
C GLY A 210 13.39 10.57 -7.79
N SER A 211 13.11 11.55 -6.93
CA SER A 211 13.77 11.68 -5.61
C SER A 211 13.30 10.71 -4.54
N LEU A 212 12.12 10.09 -4.71
CA LEU A 212 11.52 9.19 -3.72
C LEU A 212 11.43 7.76 -4.24
N ILE A 213 10.84 7.59 -5.43
CA ILE A 213 10.81 6.34 -6.17
C ILE A 213 11.39 6.61 -7.57
N SER A 214 11.98 5.62 -8.21
CA SER A 214 12.40 5.74 -9.62
C SER A 214 11.62 4.70 -10.42
N LEU A 215 10.63 5.16 -11.17
CA LEU A 215 9.84 4.31 -12.06
C LEU A 215 10.65 4.04 -13.33
N SER A 216 10.61 2.80 -13.80
CA SER A 216 11.06 2.45 -15.13
C SER A 216 10.21 3.17 -16.20
N ASP A 217 10.77 3.33 -17.40
CA ASP A 217 10.03 3.89 -18.54
C ASP A 217 8.80 3.04 -18.88
N GLU A 218 8.90 1.71 -18.73
CA GLU A 218 7.79 0.78 -18.90
C GLU A 218 6.66 1.05 -17.91
N GLN A 219 6.98 1.16 -16.61
CA GLN A 219 5.96 1.41 -15.59
C GLN A 219 5.34 2.80 -15.73
N ARG A 220 6.16 3.82 -16.04
CA ARG A 220 5.64 5.16 -16.32
C ARG A 220 4.68 5.14 -17.50
N THR A 221 5.05 4.47 -18.59
CA THR A 221 4.22 4.35 -19.80
C THR A 221 2.91 3.64 -19.48
N THR A 222 2.97 2.56 -18.69
CA THR A 222 1.79 1.81 -18.25
C THR A 222 0.82 2.68 -17.46
N LEU A 223 1.30 3.39 -16.43
CA LEU A 223 0.46 4.28 -15.62
C LEU A 223 -0.11 5.44 -16.44
N LYS A 224 0.69 6.06 -17.33
CA LYS A 224 0.20 7.10 -18.24
C LYS A 224 -0.87 6.56 -19.20
N SER A 225 -0.68 5.37 -19.75
CA SER A 225 -1.65 4.72 -20.65
C SER A 225 -2.97 4.45 -19.94
N GLN A 226 -2.94 3.96 -18.70
CA GLN A 226 -4.14 3.72 -17.90
C GLN A 226 -4.96 5.01 -17.68
N ILE A 227 -4.29 6.15 -17.49
CA ILE A 227 -4.95 7.47 -17.35
C ILE A 227 -5.45 7.98 -18.71
N CYS A 228 -4.62 7.94 -19.74
CA CYS A 228 -4.91 8.60 -21.01
C CYS A 228 -5.90 7.83 -21.89
N LEU A 229 -5.84 6.50 -21.87
CA LEU A 229 -6.57 5.61 -22.78
C LEU A 229 -7.36 4.52 -22.06
N GLY A 230 -7.20 4.41 -20.73
CA GLY A 230 -7.69 3.29 -19.95
C GLY A 230 -8.75 3.65 -18.91
N TYR A 231 -8.86 2.76 -17.92
CA TYR A 231 -9.89 2.78 -16.88
C TYR A 231 -9.70 3.90 -15.84
N ALA A 232 -8.54 4.55 -15.81
CA ALA A 232 -8.22 5.64 -14.88
C ALA A 232 -8.39 7.02 -15.52
N SER A 233 -9.11 7.13 -16.64
CA SER A 233 -9.38 8.42 -17.28
C SER A 233 -10.37 9.24 -16.44
N PRO A 234 -10.02 10.49 -16.05
CA PRO A 234 -10.90 11.31 -15.23
C PRO A 234 -12.01 12.01 -16.06
N ILE A 235 -12.06 11.82 -17.39
CA ILE A 235 -13.04 12.49 -18.24
C ILE A 235 -14.45 11.98 -17.89
N GLY A 236 -15.31 12.89 -17.45
CA GLY A 236 -16.69 12.57 -17.08
C GLY A 236 -16.83 11.79 -15.76
N ALA A 237 -15.72 11.52 -15.07
CA ALA A 237 -15.70 10.95 -13.74
C ALA A 237 -15.64 12.05 -12.68
N GLU A 238 -16.02 11.72 -11.45
CA GLU A 238 -15.81 12.62 -10.32
C GLU A 238 -14.50 12.24 -9.61
N VAL A 239 -13.61 13.21 -9.39
CA VAL A 239 -12.40 13.02 -8.57
C VAL A 239 -12.71 13.41 -7.12
N PRO A 240 -12.42 12.54 -6.12
CA PRO A 240 -12.61 12.87 -4.72
C PRO A 240 -11.85 14.14 -4.31
N ALA A 241 -12.55 15.03 -3.60
CA ALA A 241 -12.00 16.31 -3.16
C ALA A 241 -11.07 16.22 -1.93
N TYR A 242 -10.86 15.02 -1.38
CA TYR A 242 -10.01 14.82 -0.22
C TYR A 242 -8.53 14.93 -0.62
N GLY A 243 -7.75 15.60 0.23
CA GLY A 243 -6.31 15.76 0.06
C GLY A 243 -5.54 14.45 0.15
N ALA A 244 -4.22 14.52 -0.04
CA ALA A 244 -3.34 13.36 0.08
C ALA A 244 -3.46 12.70 1.47
N PRO A 245 -3.17 11.39 1.56
CA PRO A 245 -3.01 10.70 2.83
C PRO A 245 -2.10 11.46 3.80
N ALA A 246 -2.37 11.35 5.09
CA ALA A 246 -1.52 11.97 6.10
C ALA A 246 -0.10 11.39 6.05
N ASP A 247 0.90 12.24 6.25
CA ASP A 247 2.34 11.91 6.25
C ASP A 247 2.92 11.38 4.92
N TRP A 248 2.12 11.27 3.87
CA TRP A 248 2.64 10.96 2.53
C TRP A 248 3.40 12.16 1.95
N PRO A 249 4.56 11.91 1.31
CA PRO A 249 5.38 12.98 0.75
C PRO A 249 4.70 13.64 -0.45
N ASN A 250 5.16 14.83 -0.84
CA ASN A 250 4.66 15.54 -2.01
C ASN A 250 3.10 15.63 -2.11
N PRO A 251 2.40 16.15 -1.08
CA PRO A 251 0.93 16.23 -1.11
C PRO A 251 0.38 17.08 -2.26
N ALA A 252 1.19 18.01 -2.80
CA ALA A 252 0.83 18.78 -3.98
C ALA A 252 0.72 17.94 -5.27
N GLY A 253 1.33 16.74 -5.30
CA GLY A 253 1.22 15.80 -6.40
C GLY A 253 -0.09 15.00 -6.43
N TRP A 254 -0.93 15.12 -5.41
CA TRP A 254 -2.21 14.42 -5.27
C TRP A 254 -3.36 15.32 -5.77
N PRO A 255 -3.94 15.06 -6.96
CA PRO A 255 -4.95 15.94 -7.54
C PRO A 255 -6.29 15.77 -6.82
N THR A 256 -6.89 16.87 -6.36
CA THR A 256 -8.22 16.87 -5.67
C THR A 256 -9.36 17.38 -6.55
N THR A 257 -9.09 17.58 -7.84
CA THR A 257 -10.05 18.07 -8.82
C THR A 257 -9.80 17.39 -10.16
N ASN A 258 -10.84 17.36 -11.00
CA ASN A 258 -10.70 16.90 -12.38
C ASN A 258 -9.76 17.84 -13.15
N PRO A 259 -8.83 17.30 -13.96
CA PRO A 259 -8.08 18.12 -14.89
C PRO A 259 -9.04 18.71 -15.92
N THR A 260 -8.72 19.91 -16.39
CA THR A 260 -9.34 20.43 -17.62
C THR A 260 -8.98 19.55 -18.81
N LEU A 261 -9.78 19.62 -19.88
CA LEU A 261 -9.49 18.88 -21.11
C LEU A 261 -8.10 19.25 -21.69
N ASP A 262 -7.71 20.52 -21.62
CA ASP A 262 -6.41 20.99 -22.11
C ASP A 262 -5.25 20.46 -21.27
N GLU A 263 -5.39 20.42 -19.94
CA GLU A 263 -4.39 19.83 -19.04
C GLU A 263 -4.22 18.34 -19.30
N LEU A 264 -5.32 17.61 -19.46
CA LEU A 264 -5.28 16.17 -19.74
C LEU A 264 -4.69 15.90 -21.14
N THR A 265 -5.08 16.66 -22.16
CA THR A 265 -4.54 16.56 -23.51
C THR A 265 -3.04 16.81 -23.52
N SER A 266 -2.58 17.83 -22.77
CA SER A 266 -1.15 18.15 -22.64
C SER A 266 -0.39 17.03 -21.91
N PHE A 267 -0.96 16.45 -20.86
CA PHE A 267 -0.37 15.33 -20.13
C PHE A 267 -0.23 14.06 -21.02
N CYS A 268 -1.20 13.85 -21.90
CA CYS A 268 -1.29 12.70 -22.81
C CYS A 268 -0.62 12.93 -24.18
N ALA A 269 -0.04 14.10 -24.45
CA ALA A 269 0.42 14.50 -25.78
C ALA A 269 1.48 13.55 -26.39
N ASP A 270 2.30 12.91 -25.55
CA ASP A 270 3.35 11.97 -25.99
C ASP A 270 2.87 10.50 -26.00
N MET A 271 1.61 10.23 -25.65
CA MET A 271 1.03 8.90 -25.78
C MET A 271 0.68 8.70 -27.26
N VAL A 272 1.57 8.04 -28.00
CA VAL A 272 1.28 7.61 -29.36
C VAL A 272 0.13 6.59 -29.27
N VAL A 273 -1.06 6.99 -29.71
CA VAL A 273 -2.10 6.03 -30.10
C VAL A 273 -1.59 5.42 -31.39
N GLU A 274 -0.87 4.30 -31.32
CA GLU A 274 -0.77 3.47 -32.52
C GLU A 274 -2.20 3.02 -32.82
N PRO A 275 -2.75 3.35 -34.00
CA PRO A 275 -4.04 2.81 -34.38
C PRO A 275 -3.85 1.29 -34.52
N ASP A 276 -4.45 0.53 -33.61
CA ASP A 276 -4.48 -0.93 -33.70
C ASP A 276 -5.00 -1.34 -35.09
N PHE A 277 -4.20 -2.17 -35.77
CA PHE A 277 -4.53 -2.84 -37.03
C PHE A 277 -5.35 -4.11 -36.79
#